data_AF-A0A254STI0-F1
#
_entry.id   AF-A0A254STI0-F1
#
_cell.length_a   1.000
_cell.length_b   1.000
_cell.length_c   1.000
_cell.angle_alpha   90.00
_cell.angle_beta   90.00
_cell.angle_gamma   90.00
#
_symmetry.space_group_name_H-M   'P 1'
#
loop_
_entity.id
_entity.type
_entity.pdbx_description
1 polymer ?
#
loop_
_entity_poly.entity_id
_entity_poly.type
_entity_poly.pdbx_seq_one_letter_code
_entity_poly.pdbx_strand_id
1 'polypeptide(L)'
;MVCKKILLPVLVGSAFFFGACGDDAAPSAPNTTPSSAVIYPTLSSSSVYTPLPTSSTPAPTSSAPAPASSATPTPTPAGTYAPLATTANPAYAVNHYALWKSFHFTTEEQEMITYPTLATEFNVVFPAVYMPAGRVVWSSQTGYYKSYCSDNTTTVPNMKTRACTVSEGIGYGMLLAYFNGDDDTFLRLWNYSRAFREYSNRKLMPWITQSFHWTEVDNSSATDADEDIATALILMYFKSGNALYLQDAMSLINAIWDAEVNPTNLLIYSGDEDMWKGANPVYNLSYFSPVALRLFAIVDVAHNWTGVLNAMYAYMQQVQNAGTGVFPDWSDGAGNAIKPANGSANTTYWQFNKESVRIPWRIAWDYYWYQDTRALAVLSTLNSFISKKASGNPNDMALAVNYSWNLAVGADYTSNTVVPSQWYGAWCATGIAGNATWLSTCTTGLNAKVPSLTTQSYFSDILLTMYSALLNGLFVRPAGV
;
A
#
# COMPACT_ATOMS: atom_id res chain seq x y z
N MET A 1 -53.23 -20.42 31.95
CA MET A 1 -52.51 -21.34 31.03
C MET A 1 -52.30 -20.60 29.73
N VAL A 2 -51.10 -20.09 29.47
CA VAL A 2 -50.76 -19.26 28.31
C VAL A 2 -49.55 -19.88 27.63
N CYS A 3 -49.67 -20.11 26.32
CA CYS A 3 -48.66 -20.71 25.45
C CYS A 3 -47.30 -19.98 25.53
N LYS A 4 -46.23 -20.73 25.81
CA LYS A 4 -44.84 -20.32 25.61
C LYS A 4 -44.46 -20.59 24.14
N LYS A 5 -44.14 -19.53 23.39
CA LYS A 5 -43.35 -19.62 22.16
C LYS A 5 -41.87 -19.66 22.54
N ILE A 6 -41.15 -20.64 22.01
CA ILE A 6 -39.68 -20.73 22.04
C ILE A 6 -39.17 -19.88 20.87
N LEU A 7 -38.33 -18.88 21.15
CA LEU A 7 -37.51 -18.18 20.15
C LEU A 7 -36.04 -18.53 20.40
N LEU A 8 -35.35 -18.99 19.35
CA LEU A 8 -33.89 -19.12 19.28
C LEU A 8 -33.22 -17.73 19.32
N PRO A 9 -31.98 -17.61 19.84
CA PRO A 9 -31.23 -16.37 19.76
C PRO A 9 -30.68 -16.19 18.33
N VAL A 10 -30.95 -15.03 17.74
CA VAL A 10 -30.37 -14.55 16.49
C VAL A 10 -29.00 -13.96 16.81
N LEU A 11 -27.95 -14.47 16.17
CA LEU A 11 -26.63 -13.82 16.13
C LEU A 11 -26.74 -12.48 15.42
N VAL A 12 -26.32 -11.41 16.08
CA VAL A 12 -26.18 -10.06 15.50
C VAL A 12 -24.72 -9.91 15.08
N GLY A 13 -24.46 -9.98 13.78
CA GLY A 13 -23.19 -9.57 13.18
C GLY A 13 -23.17 -8.07 12.98
N SER A 14 -22.17 -7.39 13.56
CA SER A 14 -21.90 -5.98 13.34
C SER A 14 -21.36 -5.80 11.91
N ALA A 15 -22.12 -5.17 11.03
CA ALA A 15 -21.66 -4.79 9.69
C ALA A 15 -20.86 -3.48 9.78
N PHE A 16 -19.54 -3.56 9.68
CA PHE A 16 -18.64 -2.43 9.49
C PHE A 16 -18.53 -2.11 7.98
N PHE A 17 -18.39 -0.82 7.64
CA PHE A 17 -18.41 -0.32 6.26
C PHE A 17 -17.01 0.16 5.86
N PHE A 18 -16.42 -0.52 4.90
CA PHE A 18 -14.99 -0.43 4.57
C PHE A 18 -14.76 0.34 3.26
N GLY A 19 -13.72 1.16 3.17
CA GLY A 19 -13.23 1.78 1.93
C GLY A 19 -12.02 1.01 1.42
N ALA A 20 -11.69 1.11 0.12
CA ALA A 20 -10.42 0.57 -0.39
C ALA A 20 -9.33 1.64 -0.38
N CYS A 21 -8.10 1.19 -0.15
CA CYS A 21 -6.89 1.96 -0.35
C CYS A 21 -6.75 2.34 -1.83
N GLY A 22 -6.90 3.63 -2.15
CA GLY A 22 -6.68 4.18 -3.49
C GLY A 22 -7.83 5.02 -4.04
N ASP A 23 -9.04 4.94 -3.48
CA ASP A 23 -10.16 5.76 -3.96
C ASP A 23 -10.24 7.13 -3.24
N ASP A 24 -9.67 8.17 -3.85
CA ASP A 24 -9.90 9.57 -3.43
C ASP A 24 -11.36 10.03 -3.68
N ALA A 25 -12.22 9.20 -4.28
CA ALA A 25 -13.66 9.45 -4.39
C ALA A 25 -14.42 8.68 -3.30
N ALA A 26 -15.45 9.31 -2.74
CA ALA A 26 -16.19 8.75 -1.62
C ALA A 26 -16.90 7.43 -1.96
N PRO A 27 -16.81 6.38 -1.11
CA PRO A 27 -17.80 5.32 -1.15
C PRO A 27 -19.19 5.91 -0.85
N SER A 28 -20.21 5.45 -1.59
CA SER A 28 -21.60 5.87 -1.36
C SER A 28 -22.13 5.27 -0.07
N ALA A 29 -22.79 6.08 0.77
CA ALA A 29 -23.48 5.60 1.97
C ALA A 29 -24.60 4.59 1.62
N PRO A 30 -24.70 3.43 2.31
CA PRO A 30 -25.86 2.57 2.21
C PRO A 30 -27.03 3.09 3.07
N ASN A 31 -28.24 2.94 2.55
CA ASN A 31 -29.51 3.20 3.26
C ASN A 31 -29.59 2.38 4.54
N THR A 32 -29.61 3.00 5.72
CA THR A 32 -30.52 2.69 6.83
C THR A 32 -30.38 3.69 7.99
N THR A 33 -31.51 3.95 8.65
CA THR A 33 -31.73 4.89 9.76
C THR A 33 -30.87 4.63 11.01
N PRO A 34 -30.46 5.67 11.76
CA PRO A 34 -29.54 5.52 12.89
C PRO A 34 -30.24 4.88 14.10
N SER A 35 -29.59 3.90 14.72
CA SER A 35 -29.93 3.42 16.06
C SER A 35 -28.85 3.84 17.07
N SER A 36 -29.30 4.08 18.28
CA SER A 36 -28.65 4.86 19.34
C SER A 36 -27.36 4.25 19.89
N ALA A 37 -26.45 5.13 20.30
CA ALA A 37 -25.20 4.80 20.98
C ALA A 37 -25.42 3.87 22.19
N VAL A 38 -24.64 2.79 22.25
CA VAL A 38 -24.55 1.92 23.42
C VAL A 38 -23.24 2.23 24.14
N ILE A 39 -23.36 2.76 25.36
CA ILE A 39 -22.27 2.91 26.32
C ILE A 39 -22.00 1.51 26.90
N TYR A 40 -20.77 1.00 26.76
CA TYR A 40 -20.34 -0.22 27.45
C TYR A 40 -19.39 0.11 28.62
N PRO A 41 -19.49 -0.65 29.72
CA PRO A 41 -18.88 -0.31 31.00
C PRO A 41 -17.40 -0.68 31.05
N THR A 42 -16.70 0.00 31.96
CA THR A 42 -15.31 -0.26 32.36
C THR A 42 -15.13 -1.71 32.79
N LEU A 43 -14.17 -2.42 32.16
CA LEU A 43 -13.75 -3.75 32.59
C LEU A 43 -12.35 -3.68 33.21
N SER A 44 -12.32 -3.83 34.53
CA SER A 44 -11.18 -4.33 35.27
C SER A 44 -11.05 -5.84 35.06
N SER A 45 -9.89 -6.34 34.63
CA SER A 45 -9.13 -7.42 35.26
C SER A 45 -8.12 -8.06 34.30
N SER A 46 -6.85 -7.88 34.68
CA SER A 46 -5.74 -8.84 34.64
C SER A 46 -5.77 -10.01 33.64
N SER A 47 -5.00 -9.85 32.57
CA SER A 47 -4.18 -10.91 31.97
C SER A 47 -2.77 -10.35 31.76
N VAL A 48 -1.84 -10.77 32.62
CA VAL A 48 -0.46 -10.32 32.63
C VAL A 48 0.27 -10.94 31.45
N TYR A 49 0.55 -10.14 30.42
CA TYR A 49 1.60 -10.42 29.45
C TYR A 49 2.95 -10.17 30.12
N THR A 50 3.80 -11.19 30.17
CA THR A 50 5.18 -11.06 30.67
C THR A 50 6.04 -10.34 29.63
N PRO A 51 6.59 -9.15 29.92
CA PRO A 51 7.51 -8.48 29.01
C PRO A 51 8.83 -9.28 28.90
N LEU A 52 9.44 -9.24 27.70
CA LEU A 52 10.78 -9.79 27.46
C LEU A 52 11.81 -9.18 28.45
N PRO A 53 12.84 -9.95 28.86
CA PRO A 53 13.76 -9.54 29.91
C PRO A 53 14.60 -8.33 29.50
N THR A 54 14.54 -7.29 30.32
CA THR A 54 15.44 -6.14 30.27
C THR A 54 16.78 -6.53 30.91
N SER A 55 17.82 -6.68 30.09
CA SER A 55 19.18 -6.72 30.60
C SER A 55 19.56 -5.33 31.12
N SER A 56 19.58 -5.20 32.44
CA SER A 56 20.11 -4.04 33.14
C SER A 56 21.63 -4.15 33.23
N THR A 57 22.31 -3.67 32.20
CA THR A 57 23.73 -3.31 32.30
C THR A 57 23.87 -1.89 31.77
N PRO A 58 24.40 -0.94 32.56
CA PRO A 58 24.60 0.41 32.07
C PRO A 58 25.61 0.38 30.92
N ALA A 59 25.21 0.86 29.74
CA ALA A 59 26.14 1.10 28.65
C ALA A 59 27.13 2.21 29.08
N PRO A 60 28.44 2.05 28.82
CA PRO A 60 29.44 3.04 29.21
C PRO A 60 29.24 4.33 28.41
N THR A 61 29.32 5.46 29.11
CA THR A 61 29.33 6.80 28.52
C THR A 61 30.64 7.04 27.77
N SER A 62 30.57 7.06 26.43
CA SER A 62 31.67 7.50 25.57
C SER A 62 31.47 8.96 25.19
N SER A 63 32.23 9.86 25.82
CA SER A 63 32.41 11.25 25.43
C SER A 63 33.43 11.35 24.28
N ALA A 64 33.01 11.06 23.06
CA ALA A 64 33.78 11.35 21.85
C ALA A 64 32.88 12.07 20.83
N PRO A 65 33.36 13.13 20.16
CA PRO A 65 32.56 13.86 19.19
C PRO A 65 32.22 12.95 17.99
N ALA A 66 30.99 13.10 17.50
CA ALA A 66 30.47 12.34 16.36
C ALA A 66 31.45 12.39 15.17
N PRO A 67 31.82 11.24 14.57
CA PRO A 67 32.63 11.27 13.38
C PRO A 67 31.81 11.88 12.23
N ALA A 68 32.48 12.71 11.44
CA ALA A 68 31.93 13.31 10.24
C ALA A 68 31.36 12.23 9.31
N SER A 69 30.21 12.56 8.70
CA SER A 69 29.56 11.85 7.60
C SER A 69 30.56 11.23 6.64
N SER A 70 30.82 9.93 6.80
CA SER A 70 31.56 9.12 5.84
C SER A 70 30.55 8.40 4.96
N ALA A 71 30.66 8.65 3.65
CA ALA A 71 29.83 8.13 2.57
C ALA A 71 29.14 6.80 2.89
N THR A 72 27.81 6.81 2.79
CA THR A 72 26.98 5.61 2.73
C THR A 72 27.57 4.66 1.69
N PRO A 73 27.86 3.39 2.01
CA PRO A 73 28.28 2.45 1.00
C PRO A 73 27.12 2.28 0.02
N THR A 74 27.28 2.77 -1.20
CA THR A 74 26.36 2.48 -2.30
C THR A 74 26.33 0.95 -2.45
N PRO A 75 25.20 0.27 -2.21
CA PRO A 75 25.14 -1.17 -2.40
C PRO A 75 25.58 -1.48 -3.84
N THR A 76 26.64 -2.27 -3.99
CA THR A 76 27.08 -2.75 -5.29
C THR A 76 25.98 -3.66 -5.82
N PRO A 77 25.44 -3.45 -7.04
CA PRO A 77 24.32 -4.25 -7.52
C PRO A 77 24.73 -5.72 -7.63
N ALA A 78 24.23 -6.55 -6.72
CA ALA A 78 24.38 -8.00 -6.78
C ALA A 78 23.28 -8.54 -7.71
N GLY A 79 23.63 -8.90 -8.94
CA GLY A 79 22.75 -9.60 -9.89
C GLY A 79 22.51 -8.88 -11.22
N THR A 80 22.05 -9.65 -12.20
CA THR A 80 21.68 -9.16 -13.52
C THR A 80 20.25 -8.62 -13.49
N TYR A 81 20.09 -7.30 -13.64
CA TYR A 81 18.79 -6.66 -13.73
C TYR A 81 18.28 -6.64 -15.17
N ALA A 82 16.96 -6.55 -15.36
CA ALA A 82 16.41 -6.19 -16.66
C ALA A 82 16.91 -4.78 -17.08
N PRO A 83 17.22 -4.55 -18.36
CA PRO A 83 17.73 -3.26 -18.81
C PRO A 83 16.66 -2.17 -18.68
N LEU A 84 17.06 -1.01 -18.13
CA LEU A 84 16.25 0.19 -18.10
C LEU A 84 16.48 1.05 -19.36
N ALA A 85 15.68 2.10 -19.52
CA ALA A 85 15.89 3.10 -20.57
C ALA A 85 17.30 3.74 -20.46
N THR A 86 17.89 4.13 -21.58
CA THR A 86 19.16 4.88 -21.57
C THR A 86 19.02 6.27 -20.93
N THR A 87 17.80 6.78 -20.83
CA THR A 87 17.46 8.04 -20.15
C THR A 87 17.15 7.87 -18.66
N ALA A 88 17.17 6.63 -18.15
CA ALA A 88 17.01 6.35 -16.73
C ALA A 88 18.11 7.03 -15.92
N ASN A 89 17.71 7.82 -14.93
CA ASN A 89 18.63 8.54 -14.06
C ASN A 89 18.03 8.66 -12.64
N PRO A 90 18.66 8.03 -11.62
CA PRO A 90 18.20 8.07 -10.24
C PRO A 90 17.89 9.47 -9.69
N ALA A 91 18.54 10.52 -10.20
CA ALA A 91 18.32 11.90 -9.76
C ALA A 91 16.86 12.37 -9.92
N TYR A 92 16.14 11.91 -10.96
CA TYR A 92 14.72 12.24 -11.13
C TYR A 92 13.87 11.64 -10.00
N ALA A 93 14.13 10.38 -9.65
CA ALA A 93 13.40 9.71 -8.59
C ALA A 93 13.71 10.30 -7.20
N VAL A 94 14.97 10.64 -6.93
CA VAL A 94 15.37 11.35 -5.69
C VAL A 94 14.66 12.71 -5.60
N ASN A 95 14.57 13.45 -6.70
CA ASN A 95 13.85 14.71 -6.74
C ASN A 95 12.33 14.54 -6.52
N HIS A 96 11.71 13.52 -7.15
CA HIS A 96 10.29 13.23 -6.93
C HIS A 96 10.02 12.86 -5.48
N TYR A 97 10.89 12.06 -4.85
CA TYR A 97 10.78 11.71 -3.45
C TYR A 97 10.88 12.93 -2.54
N ALA A 98 11.85 13.82 -2.77
CA ALA A 98 12.00 15.04 -1.98
C ALA A 98 10.75 15.94 -2.07
N LEU A 99 10.19 16.10 -3.27
CA LEU A 99 8.96 16.86 -3.49
C LEU A 99 7.75 16.20 -2.81
N TRP A 100 7.55 14.89 -3.02
CA TRP A 100 6.48 14.13 -2.38
C TRP A 100 6.57 14.22 -0.86
N LYS A 101 7.75 13.95 -0.28
CA LYS A 101 7.99 13.98 1.16
C LYS A 101 7.67 15.37 1.74
N SER A 102 8.03 16.44 1.06
CA SER A 102 7.78 17.81 1.53
C SER A 102 6.31 18.17 1.74
N PHE A 103 5.38 17.42 1.12
CA PHE A 103 3.94 17.73 1.14
C PHE A 103 3.08 16.59 1.70
N HIS A 104 3.49 15.34 1.50
CA HIS A 104 2.75 14.14 1.87
C HIS A 104 3.35 13.39 3.06
N PHE A 105 4.43 13.88 3.68
CA PHE A 105 4.96 13.33 4.92
C PHE A 105 5.00 14.41 5.99
N THR A 106 4.67 14.04 7.22
CA THR A 106 4.79 14.91 8.39
C THR A 106 5.30 14.11 9.58
N THR A 107 6.10 14.77 10.40
CA THR A 107 6.54 14.25 11.69
C THR A 107 5.48 14.46 12.76
N GLU A 108 5.55 13.68 13.84
CA GLU A 108 4.67 13.86 15.01
C GLU A 108 4.85 15.27 15.61
N GLU A 109 6.08 15.76 15.67
CA GLU A 109 6.40 17.09 16.22
C GLU A 109 5.77 18.23 15.39
N GLN A 110 5.76 18.11 14.06
CA GLN A 110 5.06 19.06 13.18
C GLN A 110 3.53 18.95 13.29
N GLU A 111 3.04 17.74 13.55
CA GLU A 111 1.62 17.48 13.72
C GLU A 111 1.08 18.02 15.04
N MET A 112 1.89 18.04 16.10
CA MET A 112 1.51 18.71 17.35
C MET A 112 1.20 20.20 17.15
N ILE A 113 1.89 20.85 16.21
CA ILE A 113 1.64 22.26 15.84
C ILE A 113 0.40 22.36 14.94
N THR A 114 0.20 21.40 14.05
CA THR A 114 -0.90 21.41 13.08
C THR A 114 -2.24 21.10 13.74
N TYR A 115 -2.29 20.15 14.68
CA TYR A 115 -3.50 19.69 15.36
C TYR A 115 -3.33 19.75 16.88
N PRO A 116 -3.22 20.96 17.46
CA PRO A 116 -2.87 21.13 18.88
C PRO A 116 -3.90 20.51 19.83
N THR A 117 -5.16 20.38 19.42
CA THR A 117 -6.19 19.70 20.22
C THR A 117 -5.95 18.20 20.29
N LEU A 118 -5.77 17.53 19.13
CA LEU A 118 -5.48 16.09 19.08
C LEU A 118 -4.14 15.75 19.74
N ALA A 119 -3.16 16.65 19.61
CA ALA A 119 -1.81 16.49 20.14
C ALA A 119 -1.77 16.26 21.67
N THR A 120 -2.79 16.72 22.39
CA THR A 120 -2.90 16.50 23.84
C THR A 120 -3.03 15.03 24.24
N GLU A 121 -3.38 14.16 23.30
CA GLU A 121 -3.60 12.72 23.51
C GLU A 121 -2.75 11.85 22.58
N PHE A 122 -1.79 12.41 21.84
CA PHE A 122 -0.91 11.62 20.97
C PHE A 122 -0.13 10.55 21.75
N ASN A 123 0.27 10.86 22.97
CA ASN A 123 0.99 9.94 23.86
C ASN A 123 0.19 8.69 24.26
N VAL A 124 -1.13 8.64 23.98
CA VAL A 124 -1.96 7.45 24.19
C VAL A 124 -1.57 6.34 23.22
N VAL A 125 -1.38 6.67 21.95
CA VAL A 125 -0.95 5.73 20.91
C VAL A 125 0.58 5.74 20.76
N PHE A 126 1.22 6.89 21.00
CA PHE A 126 2.64 7.16 20.79
C PHE A 126 3.38 7.49 22.09
N PRO A 127 3.45 6.59 23.09
CA PRO A 127 4.39 6.74 24.19
C PRO A 127 5.84 6.72 23.69
N ALA A 128 6.78 7.11 24.55
CA ALA A 128 8.20 7.33 24.20
C ALA A 128 8.89 6.17 23.45
N VAL A 129 8.43 4.92 23.59
CA VAL A 129 8.98 3.76 22.87
C VAL A 129 8.72 3.79 21.36
N TYR A 130 7.69 4.51 20.92
CA TYR A 130 7.35 4.70 19.51
C TYR A 130 7.83 6.05 18.96
N MET A 131 8.73 6.73 19.68
CA MET A 131 9.34 7.97 19.21
C MET A 131 10.76 7.73 18.66
N PRO A 132 11.15 8.43 17.58
CA PRO A 132 10.39 9.42 16.81
C PRO A 132 9.34 8.78 15.90
N ALA A 133 8.23 9.48 15.63
CA ALA A 133 7.18 9.00 14.72
C ALA A 133 6.89 9.99 13.57
N GLY A 134 6.24 9.48 12.53
CA GLY A 134 5.89 10.24 11.33
C GLY A 134 4.85 9.49 10.53
N ARG A 135 4.06 10.21 9.74
CA ARG A 135 2.96 9.63 8.97
C ARG A 135 2.93 10.17 7.56
N VAL A 136 2.25 9.43 6.69
CA VAL A 136 1.90 9.91 5.35
C VAL A 136 0.55 10.61 5.39
N VAL A 137 0.52 11.86 4.92
CA VAL A 137 -0.68 12.70 4.90
C VAL A 137 -1.55 12.34 3.71
N TRP A 138 -2.67 11.70 3.98
CA TRP A 138 -3.64 11.29 2.95
C TRP A 138 -4.34 12.49 2.29
N SER A 139 -5.07 12.24 1.20
CA SER A 139 -5.85 13.26 0.49
C SER A 139 -6.94 13.87 1.38
N SER A 140 -7.42 15.05 1.01
CA SER A 140 -8.55 15.69 1.66
C SER A 140 -9.81 14.83 1.49
N GLN A 141 -10.35 14.37 2.61
CA GLN A 141 -11.45 13.42 2.61
C GLN A 141 -12.81 14.05 2.35
N THR A 142 -13.62 13.32 1.60
CA THR A 142 -15.03 13.65 1.33
C THR A 142 -15.92 12.45 1.69
N GLY A 143 -17.24 12.66 1.72
CA GLY A 143 -18.19 11.59 2.02
C GLY A 143 -18.00 10.97 3.41
N TYR A 144 -18.00 9.64 3.48
CA TYR A 144 -18.01 8.87 4.73
C TYR A 144 -16.82 9.18 5.66
N TYR A 145 -15.60 9.15 5.14
CA TYR A 145 -14.39 9.38 5.94
C TYR A 145 -14.16 10.85 6.31
N LYS A 146 -14.91 11.79 5.70
CA LYS A 146 -14.72 13.21 5.98
C LYS A 146 -14.83 13.52 7.47
N SER A 147 -15.80 12.98 8.19
CA SER A 147 -15.98 13.29 9.62
C SER A 147 -14.85 12.76 10.48
N TYR A 148 -14.33 11.58 10.16
CA TYR A 148 -13.22 10.95 10.90
C TYR A 148 -11.88 11.63 10.61
N CYS A 149 -11.69 12.05 9.37
CA CYS A 149 -10.44 12.65 8.90
C CYS A 149 -10.44 14.17 8.95
N SER A 150 -11.43 14.78 9.60
CA SER A 150 -11.49 16.23 9.79
C SER A 150 -11.16 16.64 11.21
N ASP A 151 -10.38 17.71 11.33
CA ASP A 151 -10.21 18.46 12.56
C ASP A 151 -10.35 19.96 12.22
N ASN A 152 -11.41 20.59 12.73
CA ASN A 152 -11.68 22.01 12.49
C ASN A 152 -10.88 22.95 13.40
N THR A 153 -10.16 22.41 14.39
CA THR A 153 -9.34 23.18 15.33
C THR A 153 -7.98 23.55 14.75
N THR A 154 -7.53 22.88 13.68
CA THR A 154 -6.33 23.27 12.95
C THR A 154 -6.50 24.64 12.28
N THR A 155 -5.48 25.49 12.40
CA THR A 155 -5.39 26.77 11.70
C THR A 155 -4.82 26.64 10.29
N VAL A 156 -4.29 25.47 9.92
CA VAL A 156 -3.71 25.19 8.61
C VAL A 156 -4.84 24.76 7.66
N PRO A 157 -5.31 25.61 6.72
CA PRO A 157 -6.56 25.36 6.00
C PRO A 157 -6.55 24.05 5.20
N ASN A 158 -5.41 23.70 4.60
CA ASN A 158 -5.24 22.50 3.79
C ASN A 158 -5.17 21.20 4.61
N MET A 159 -5.10 21.27 5.94
CA MET A 159 -5.03 20.10 6.83
C MET A 159 -6.37 19.76 7.48
N LYS A 160 -7.39 20.62 7.36
CA LYS A 160 -8.69 20.45 8.02
C LYS A 160 -9.40 19.13 7.73
N THR A 161 -9.18 18.53 6.57
CA THR A 161 -9.79 17.25 6.17
C THR A 161 -8.75 16.17 5.81
N ARG A 162 -7.53 16.32 6.32
CA ARG A 162 -6.39 15.41 6.05
C ARG A 162 -5.82 14.79 7.31
N ALA A 163 -6.61 14.71 8.38
CA ALA A 163 -6.22 14.16 9.67
C ALA A 163 -6.28 12.63 9.70
N CYS A 164 -6.04 11.96 8.56
CA CYS A 164 -5.98 10.51 8.45
C CYS A 164 -4.77 10.06 7.64
N THR A 165 -4.39 8.82 7.88
CA THR A 165 -3.36 8.06 7.17
C THR A 165 -3.96 6.73 6.77
N VAL A 166 -3.69 6.27 5.54
CA VAL A 166 -3.96 4.89 5.14
C VAL A 166 -2.70 4.03 5.26
N SER A 167 -2.85 2.76 5.62
CA SER A 167 -1.74 1.81 5.75
C SER A 167 -0.95 1.69 4.44
N GLU A 168 -1.63 1.77 3.29
CA GLU A 168 -1.02 1.83 1.95
C GLU A 168 0.06 2.92 1.89
N GLY A 169 -0.26 4.12 2.39
CA GLY A 169 0.67 5.24 2.42
C GLY A 169 1.88 4.97 3.31
N ILE A 170 1.71 4.23 4.40
CA ILE A 170 2.83 3.81 5.25
C ILE A 170 3.70 2.80 4.53
N GLY A 171 3.14 1.76 3.91
CA GLY A 171 3.89 0.78 3.11
C GLY A 171 4.68 1.44 1.98
N TYR A 172 4.02 2.25 1.16
CA TYR A 172 4.67 3.01 0.08
C TYR A 172 5.73 3.98 0.60
N GLY A 173 5.43 4.71 1.69
CA GLY A 173 6.35 5.66 2.29
C GLY A 173 7.61 4.98 2.83
N MET A 174 7.48 3.80 3.45
CA MET A 174 8.62 3.02 3.93
C MET A 174 9.49 2.50 2.79
N LEU A 175 8.89 1.99 1.71
CA LEU A 175 9.62 1.58 0.50
C LEU A 175 10.37 2.76 -0.14
N LEU A 176 9.69 3.90 -0.31
CA LEU A 176 10.30 5.10 -0.87
C LEU A 176 11.43 5.64 0.01
N ALA A 177 11.25 5.68 1.32
CA ALA A 177 12.30 6.08 2.26
C ALA A 177 13.51 5.15 2.18
N TYR A 178 13.29 3.82 2.14
CA TYR A 178 14.36 2.84 1.98
C TYR A 178 15.17 3.06 0.70
N PHE A 179 14.51 3.14 -0.46
CA PHE A 179 15.20 3.27 -1.75
C PHE A 179 15.85 4.63 -1.97
N ASN A 180 15.47 5.66 -1.20
CA ASN A 180 16.14 6.96 -1.19
C ASN A 180 17.22 7.08 -0.10
N GLY A 181 17.43 6.05 0.72
CA GLY A 181 18.39 6.08 1.82
C GLY A 181 17.99 7.00 2.99
N ASP A 182 16.70 7.27 3.16
CA ASP A 182 16.14 8.15 4.18
C ASP A 182 15.75 7.35 5.44
N ASP A 183 16.77 6.98 6.23
CA ASP A 183 16.60 6.12 7.39
C ASP A 183 15.77 6.75 8.53
N ASP A 184 15.78 8.09 8.66
CA ASP A 184 14.94 8.81 9.64
C ASP A 184 13.46 8.69 9.29
N THR A 185 13.09 8.94 8.03
CA THR A 185 11.70 8.80 7.57
C THR A 185 11.23 7.36 7.68
N PHE A 186 12.10 6.41 7.34
CA PHE A 186 11.81 4.99 7.49
C PHE A 186 11.50 4.64 8.94
N LEU A 187 12.36 5.02 9.88
CA LEU A 187 12.18 4.75 11.33
C LEU A 187 10.86 5.35 11.84
N ARG A 188 10.55 6.58 11.43
CA ARG A 188 9.34 7.30 11.83
C ARG A 188 8.05 6.62 11.35
N LEU A 189 8.02 6.18 10.10
CA LEU A 189 6.89 5.44 9.52
C LEU A 189 6.76 4.05 10.12
N TRP A 190 7.88 3.37 10.37
CA TRP A 190 7.89 2.09 11.07
C TRP A 190 7.30 2.19 12.47
N ASN A 191 7.72 3.21 13.23
CA ASN A 191 7.18 3.49 14.55
C ASN A 191 5.68 3.79 14.53
N TYR A 192 5.20 4.53 13.53
CA TYR A 192 3.77 4.74 13.30
C TYR A 192 3.00 3.44 13.09
N SER A 193 3.51 2.58 12.23
CA SER A 193 2.90 1.28 11.98
C SER A 193 2.84 0.42 13.25
N ARG A 194 3.96 0.31 13.99
CA ARG A 194 4.02 -0.48 15.24
C ARG A 194 3.09 0.07 16.33
N ALA A 195 3.05 1.38 16.52
CA ALA A 195 2.24 2.03 17.54
C ALA A 195 0.75 1.74 17.36
N PHE A 196 0.23 1.89 16.14
CA PHE A 196 -1.18 1.60 15.87
C PHE A 196 -1.52 0.11 15.93
N ARG A 197 -0.62 -0.76 15.48
CA ARG A 197 -0.81 -2.21 15.66
C ARG A 197 -0.91 -2.59 17.13
N GLU A 198 -0.01 -2.08 17.97
CA GLU A 198 -0.05 -2.33 19.40
C GLU A 198 -1.32 -1.75 20.04
N TYR A 199 -1.63 -0.49 19.76
CA TYR A 199 -2.79 0.21 20.34
C TYR A 199 -4.12 -0.48 19.97
N SER A 200 -4.31 -0.84 18.70
CA SER A 200 -5.51 -1.55 18.24
C SER A 200 -5.48 -3.05 18.56
N ASN A 201 -4.44 -3.55 19.25
CA ASN A 201 -4.23 -4.96 19.56
C ASN A 201 -4.32 -5.86 18.32
N ARG A 202 -3.66 -5.45 17.23
CA ARG A 202 -3.62 -6.17 15.95
C ARG A 202 -2.20 -6.53 15.54
N LYS A 203 -2.08 -7.57 14.71
CA LYS A 203 -0.80 -7.96 14.08
C LYS A 203 -0.61 -7.36 12.70
N LEU A 204 -1.70 -6.97 12.05
CA LEU A 204 -1.74 -6.23 10.79
C LEU A 204 -2.11 -4.77 11.07
N MET A 205 -1.69 -3.87 10.20
CA MET A 205 -1.91 -2.44 10.38
C MET A 205 -3.38 -2.08 10.07
N PRO A 206 -4.08 -1.36 10.98
CA PRO A 206 -5.37 -0.72 10.65
C PRO A 206 -5.26 0.06 9.34
N TRP A 207 -6.11 -0.25 8.37
CA TRP A 207 -5.97 0.28 7.01
C TRP A 207 -6.18 1.78 6.95
N ILE A 208 -6.93 2.35 7.89
CA ILE A 208 -7.09 3.78 8.07
C ILE A 208 -7.02 4.13 9.55
N THR A 209 -6.17 5.09 9.85
CA THR A 209 -6.00 5.66 11.17
C THR A 209 -6.33 7.14 11.08
N GLN A 210 -6.81 7.72 12.19
CA GLN A 210 -6.71 9.17 12.33
C GLN A 210 -5.22 9.55 12.35
N SER A 211 -4.86 10.81 12.57
CA SER A 211 -3.47 11.17 12.84
C SER A 211 -2.93 10.40 14.08
N PHE A 212 -1.91 10.87 14.78
CA PHE A 212 -1.34 10.23 15.98
C PHE A 212 -2.33 10.03 17.17
N HIS A 213 -3.64 10.20 16.96
CA HIS A 213 -4.72 10.11 17.91
C HIS A 213 -5.32 8.70 18.00
N TRP A 214 -5.93 8.41 19.15
CA TRP A 214 -6.45 7.10 19.54
C TRP A 214 -7.82 6.76 18.93
N THR A 215 -8.50 7.73 18.31
CA THR A 215 -9.82 7.50 17.70
C THR A 215 -9.71 6.46 16.60
N GLU A 216 -10.37 5.33 16.82
CA GLU A 216 -10.49 4.28 15.82
C GLU A 216 -11.36 4.76 14.66
N VAL A 217 -10.81 4.68 13.45
CA VAL A 217 -11.57 4.93 12.21
C VAL A 217 -12.05 3.60 11.65
N ASP A 218 -11.12 2.69 11.41
CA ASP A 218 -11.38 1.32 11.01
C ASP A 218 -10.14 0.45 11.27
N ASN A 219 -10.35 -0.66 11.98
CA ASN A 219 -9.28 -1.53 12.47
C ASN A 219 -9.01 -2.74 11.55
N SER A 220 -9.72 -2.91 10.44
CA SER A 220 -9.41 -3.97 9.47
C SER A 220 -8.08 -3.72 8.75
N SER A 221 -7.49 -4.76 8.17
CA SER A 221 -6.26 -4.65 7.37
C SER A 221 -6.53 -4.42 5.88
N ALA A 222 -5.48 -4.03 5.17
CA ALA A 222 -5.42 -4.05 3.72
C ALA A 222 -4.13 -4.74 3.31
N THR A 223 -4.27 -5.89 2.64
CA THR A 223 -3.15 -6.83 2.45
C THR A 223 -2.00 -6.24 1.65
N ASP A 224 -2.27 -5.37 0.68
CA ASP A 224 -1.23 -4.66 -0.08
C ASP A 224 -0.30 -3.84 0.81
N ALA A 225 -0.86 -3.17 1.82
CA ALA A 225 -0.10 -2.36 2.74
C ALA A 225 0.76 -3.19 3.67
N ASP A 226 0.20 -4.26 4.24
CA ASP A 226 0.93 -5.13 5.17
C ASP A 226 2.06 -5.88 4.45
N GLU A 227 1.84 -6.30 3.19
CA GLU A 227 2.89 -6.83 2.32
C GLU A 227 4.04 -5.83 2.11
N ASP A 228 3.73 -4.56 1.88
CA ASP A 228 4.72 -3.51 1.65
C ASP A 228 5.48 -3.13 2.91
N ILE A 229 4.81 -3.06 4.06
CA ILE A 229 5.46 -2.81 5.35
C ILE A 229 6.43 -3.96 5.66
N ALA A 230 5.97 -5.21 5.55
CA ALA A 230 6.83 -6.38 5.78
C ALA A 230 8.01 -6.41 4.78
N THR A 231 7.77 -6.10 3.52
CA THR A 231 8.82 -6.02 2.49
C THR A 231 9.86 -4.96 2.85
N ALA A 232 9.43 -3.75 3.19
CA ALA A 232 10.33 -2.66 3.57
C ALA A 232 11.18 -3.01 4.80
N LEU A 233 10.61 -3.72 5.78
CA LEU A 233 11.32 -4.21 6.96
C LEU A 233 12.37 -5.28 6.63
N ILE A 234 12.05 -6.24 5.75
CA ILE A 234 13.04 -7.23 5.28
C ILE A 234 14.19 -6.54 4.55
N LEU A 235 13.89 -5.58 3.67
CA LEU A 235 14.91 -4.82 2.96
C LEU A 235 15.81 -4.05 3.93
N MET A 236 15.22 -3.39 4.94
CA MET A 236 15.98 -2.70 5.97
C MET A 236 16.80 -3.66 6.84
N TYR A 237 16.31 -4.87 7.12
CA TYR A 237 17.09 -5.91 7.79
C TYR A 237 18.34 -6.28 6.97
N PHE A 238 18.21 -6.56 5.67
CA PHE A 238 19.35 -6.88 4.81
C PHE A 238 20.33 -5.71 4.67
N LYS A 239 19.84 -4.46 4.68
CA LYS A 239 20.69 -3.26 4.66
C LYS A 239 21.47 -3.06 5.96
N SER A 240 20.82 -3.22 7.12
CA SER A 240 21.34 -2.78 8.42
C SER A 240 21.87 -3.90 9.32
N GLY A 241 21.45 -5.15 9.10
CA GLY A 241 21.67 -6.27 10.02
C GLY A 241 20.87 -6.20 11.33
N ASN A 242 19.96 -5.22 11.49
CA ASN A 242 19.20 -5.06 12.72
C ASN A 242 18.03 -6.05 12.79
N ALA A 243 18.16 -7.05 13.66
CA ALA A 243 17.20 -8.13 13.85
C ALA A 243 15.79 -7.66 14.28
N LEU A 244 15.63 -6.45 14.83
CA LEU A 244 14.31 -5.92 15.20
C LEU A 244 13.41 -5.71 13.97
N TYR A 245 13.98 -5.33 12.83
CA TYR A 245 13.22 -5.22 11.59
C TYR A 245 12.74 -6.59 11.12
N LEU A 246 13.60 -7.61 11.17
CA LEU A 246 13.21 -8.97 10.80
C LEU A 246 12.16 -9.56 11.74
N GLN A 247 12.31 -9.34 13.05
CA GLN A 247 11.33 -9.83 14.04
C GLN A 247 9.94 -9.23 13.79
N ASP A 248 9.87 -7.93 13.52
CA ASP A 248 8.60 -7.27 13.22
C ASP A 248 8.04 -7.68 11.85
N ALA A 249 8.90 -7.84 10.84
CA ALA A 249 8.52 -8.39 9.53
C ALA A 249 7.90 -9.79 9.69
N MET A 250 8.53 -10.67 10.46
CA MET A 250 8.01 -12.02 10.72
C MET A 250 6.66 -11.99 11.45
N SER A 251 6.39 -10.99 12.31
CA SER A 251 5.07 -10.83 12.92
C SER A 251 3.99 -10.52 11.88
N LEU A 252 4.27 -9.65 10.92
CA LEU A 252 3.36 -9.32 9.82
C LEU A 252 3.19 -10.52 8.88
N ILE A 253 4.28 -11.16 8.44
CA ILE A 253 4.27 -12.29 7.50
C ILE A 253 3.41 -13.45 8.03
N ASN A 254 3.57 -13.81 9.31
CA ASN A 254 2.72 -14.85 9.92
C ASN A 254 1.25 -14.42 9.96
N ALA A 255 0.96 -13.15 10.27
CA ALA A 255 -0.40 -12.65 10.29
C ALA A 255 -1.04 -12.60 8.88
N ILE A 256 -0.28 -12.22 7.85
CA ILE A 256 -0.70 -12.27 6.45
C ILE A 256 -1.02 -13.71 6.06
N TRP A 257 -0.16 -14.68 6.41
CA TRP A 257 -0.41 -16.08 6.13
C TRP A 257 -1.71 -16.59 6.77
N ASP A 258 -1.90 -16.30 8.06
CA ASP A 258 -3.04 -16.79 8.82
C ASP A 258 -4.36 -16.13 8.42
N ALA A 259 -4.33 -14.82 8.13
CA ALA A 259 -5.54 -14.03 7.93
C ALA A 259 -5.83 -13.69 6.47
N GLU A 260 -4.82 -13.58 5.61
CA GLU A 260 -4.93 -12.95 4.29
C GLU A 260 -4.52 -13.88 3.14
N VAL A 261 -4.11 -15.13 3.41
CA VAL A 261 -3.93 -16.15 2.37
C VAL A 261 -5.11 -17.11 2.38
N ASN A 262 -5.71 -17.35 1.21
CA ASN A 262 -6.74 -18.35 1.05
C ASN A 262 -6.12 -19.76 1.18
N PRO A 263 -6.48 -20.56 2.20
CA PRO A 263 -5.83 -21.84 2.46
C PRO A 263 -6.16 -22.91 1.41
N THR A 264 -7.16 -22.67 0.55
CA THR A 264 -7.62 -23.65 -0.45
C THR A 264 -6.89 -23.47 -1.78
N ASN A 265 -6.74 -22.22 -2.25
CA ASN A 265 -6.20 -21.93 -3.58
C ASN A 265 -4.92 -21.07 -3.54
N LEU A 266 -4.45 -20.67 -2.35
CA LEU A 266 -3.28 -19.82 -2.13
C LEU A 266 -3.35 -18.44 -2.79
N LEU A 267 -4.55 -17.96 -3.13
CA LEU A 267 -4.74 -16.57 -3.54
C LEU A 267 -4.77 -15.65 -2.32
N ILE A 268 -4.33 -14.42 -2.52
CA ILE A 268 -4.21 -13.42 -1.46
C ILE A 268 -5.54 -12.68 -1.35
N TYR A 269 -6.19 -12.75 -0.19
CA TYR A 269 -7.38 -11.96 0.11
C TYR A 269 -7.06 -10.46 0.11
N SER A 270 -8.10 -9.63 0.11
CA SER A 270 -7.94 -8.17 0.05
C SER A 270 -7.91 -7.50 1.44
N GLY A 271 -7.85 -8.31 2.51
CA GLY A 271 -7.86 -7.88 3.90
C GLY A 271 -8.22 -9.03 4.84
N ASP A 272 -8.16 -8.76 6.14
CA ASP A 272 -8.36 -9.76 7.19
C ASP A 272 -9.82 -10.02 7.61
N GLU A 273 -10.77 -9.25 7.07
CA GLU A 273 -12.19 -9.38 7.40
C GLU A 273 -12.92 -10.48 6.60
N ASP A 274 -13.97 -11.07 7.19
CA ASP A 274 -14.74 -12.19 6.62
C ASP A 274 -15.37 -11.88 5.25
N MET A 275 -15.63 -10.60 4.97
CA MET A 275 -16.18 -10.15 3.69
C MET A 275 -15.31 -10.53 2.49
N TRP A 276 -14.01 -10.72 2.70
CA TRP A 276 -13.05 -11.11 1.66
C TRP A 276 -12.96 -12.62 1.47
N LYS A 277 -13.41 -13.41 2.45
CA LYS A 277 -13.10 -14.84 2.60
C LYS A 277 -14.29 -15.78 2.39
N GLY A 278 -15.49 -15.23 2.15
CA GLY A 278 -16.73 -15.99 2.03
C GLY A 278 -16.75 -16.97 0.85
N ALA A 279 -17.90 -17.61 0.59
CA ALA A 279 -18.05 -18.61 -0.47
C ALA A 279 -17.71 -18.08 -1.88
N ASN A 280 -17.78 -16.77 -2.07
CA ASN A 280 -17.36 -16.06 -3.28
C ASN A 280 -16.32 -14.99 -2.88
N PRO A 281 -15.04 -15.35 -2.68
CA PRO A 281 -14.01 -14.39 -2.34
C PRO A 281 -13.86 -13.33 -3.44
N VAL A 282 -13.54 -12.12 -3.02
CA VAL A 282 -13.27 -10.99 -3.91
C VAL A 282 -11.80 -10.59 -3.75
N TYR A 283 -11.09 -10.62 -4.88
CA TYR A 283 -9.66 -10.40 -4.98
C TYR A 283 -9.36 -9.07 -5.68
N ASN A 284 -8.21 -8.50 -5.32
CA ASN A 284 -7.65 -7.33 -5.97
C ASN A 284 -6.25 -7.68 -6.49
N LEU A 285 -6.09 -7.75 -7.81
CA LEU A 285 -4.82 -8.14 -8.41
C LEU A 285 -3.71 -7.11 -8.24
N SER A 286 -4.04 -5.88 -7.84
CA SER A 286 -3.04 -4.88 -7.48
C SER A 286 -2.36 -5.15 -6.14
N TYR A 287 -2.95 -6.03 -5.32
CA TYR A 287 -2.41 -6.42 -4.01
C TYR A 287 -1.38 -7.54 -4.14
N PHE A 288 -1.25 -8.14 -5.33
CA PHE A 288 -0.18 -9.10 -5.59
C PHE A 288 1.18 -8.38 -5.65
N SER A 289 2.04 -8.58 -4.65
CA SER A 289 3.43 -8.15 -4.67
C SER A 289 4.39 -9.35 -4.81
N PRO A 290 4.81 -9.73 -6.04
CA PRO A 290 5.67 -10.90 -6.24
C PRO A 290 7.01 -10.80 -5.49
N VAL A 291 7.58 -9.60 -5.42
CA VAL A 291 8.83 -9.34 -4.68
C VAL A 291 8.64 -9.59 -3.19
N ALA A 292 7.51 -9.18 -2.61
CA ALA A 292 7.18 -9.48 -1.21
C ALA A 292 7.18 -10.99 -0.97
N LEU A 293 6.46 -11.77 -1.79
CA LEU A 293 6.36 -13.22 -1.63
C LEU A 293 7.71 -13.93 -1.78
N ARG A 294 8.60 -13.45 -2.66
CA ARG A 294 9.97 -13.98 -2.78
C ARG A 294 10.79 -13.69 -1.53
N LEU A 295 10.69 -12.47 -0.99
CA LEU A 295 11.36 -12.09 0.24
C LEU A 295 10.81 -12.88 1.44
N PHE A 296 9.50 -13.11 1.50
CA PHE A 296 8.86 -13.92 2.54
C PHE A 296 9.37 -15.36 2.46
N ALA A 297 9.47 -15.95 1.27
CA ALA A 297 10.03 -17.28 1.09
C ALA A 297 11.51 -17.42 1.54
N ILE A 298 12.27 -16.32 1.57
CA ILE A 298 13.66 -16.31 2.07
C ILE A 298 13.69 -16.35 3.60
N VAL A 299 12.83 -15.58 4.27
CA VAL A 299 12.88 -15.39 5.73
C VAL A 299 11.94 -16.31 6.51
N ASP A 300 10.87 -16.77 5.87
CA ASP A 300 9.86 -17.67 6.42
C ASP A 300 9.79 -18.96 5.60
N VAL A 301 10.54 -19.96 6.08
CA VAL A 301 10.60 -21.29 5.47
C VAL A 301 9.47 -22.22 5.94
N ALA A 302 8.62 -21.79 6.89
CA ALA A 302 7.54 -22.61 7.42
C ALA A 302 6.29 -22.61 6.51
N HIS A 303 6.12 -21.54 5.74
CA HIS A 303 4.95 -21.33 4.88
C HIS A 303 5.28 -21.42 3.39
N ASN A 304 4.28 -21.83 2.59
CA ASN A 304 4.45 -22.04 1.15
C ASN A 304 4.26 -20.73 0.34
N TRP A 305 5.09 -19.72 0.61
CA TRP A 305 5.06 -18.43 -0.11
C TRP A 305 5.36 -18.57 -1.60
N THR A 306 6.19 -19.55 -1.99
CA THR A 306 6.41 -19.90 -3.40
C THR A 306 5.12 -20.42 -4.06
N GLY A 307 4.30 -21.16 -3.32
CA GLY A 307 2.98 -21.60 -3.76
C GLY A 307 2.03 -20.44 -4.01
N VAL A 308 1.98 -19.47 -3.08
CA VAL A 308 1.20 -18.23 -3.24
C VAL A 308 1.66 -17.47 -4.49
N LEU A 309 2.98 -17.28 -4.67
CA LEU A 309 3.55 -16.64 -5.86
C LEU A 309 3.11 -17.33 -7.17
N ASN A 310 3.15 -18.65 -7.19
CA ASN A 310 2.74 -19.43 -8.36
C ASN A 310 1.24 -19.32 -8.63
N ALA A 311 0.41 -19.40 -7.59
CA ALA A 311 -1.04 -19.27 -7.69
C ALA A 311 -1.46 -17.90 -8.19
N MET A 312 -0.86 -16.83 -7.66
CA MET A 312 -1.17 -15.45 -8.08
C MET A 312 -0.79 -15.17 -9.53
N TYR A 313 0.38 -15.63 -10.01
CA TYR A 313 0.72 -15.50 -11.43
C TYR A 313 -0.23 -16.28 -12.34
N ALA A 314 -0.61 -17.51 -11.96
CA ALA A 314 -1.57 -18.29 -12.72
C ALA A 314 -2.93 -17.58 -12.79
N TYR A 315 -3.38 -17.00 -11.67
CA TYR A 315 -4.62 -16.25 -11.56
C TYR A 315 -4.59 -14.96 -12.39
N MET A 316 -3.48 -14.21 -12.40
CA MET A 316 -3.32 -13.06 -13.30
C MET A 316 -3.49 -13.46 -14.76
N GLN A 317 -2.86 -14.55 -15.19
CA GLN A 317 -2.95 -15.00 -16.57
C GLN A 317 -4.38 -15.44 -16.91
N GLN A 318 -5.07 -16.12 -16.00
CA GLN A 318 -6.49 -16.47 -16.13
C GLN A 318 -7.35 -15.21 -16.34
N VAL A 319 -7.16 -14.17 -15.53
CA VAL A 319 -7.93 -12.92 -15.61
C VAL A 319 -7.64 -12.17 -16.91
N GLN A 320 -6.38 -12.05 -17.35
CA GLN A 320 -6.08 -11.40 -18.64
C GLN A 320 -6.69 -12.14 -19.82
N ASN A 321 -6.61 -13.48 -19.82
CA ASN A 321 -7.11 -14.32 -20.92
C ASN A 321 -8.64 -14.28 -21.03
N ALA A 322 -9.34 -14.02 -19.93
CA ALA A 322 -10.80 -13.95 -19.90
C ALA A 322 -11.35 -12.58 -20.34
N GLY A 323 -10.51 -11.55 -20.45
CA GLY A 323 -10.92 -10.18 -20.79
C GLY A 323 -10.22 -9.61 -22.02
N THR A 324 -10.05 -8.29 -22.02
CA THR A 324 -9.40 -7.53 -23.10
C THR A 324 -7.86 -7.54 -23.03
N GLY A 325 -7.28 -8.22 -22.05
CA GLY A 325 -5.84 -8.25 -21.76
C GLY A 325 -5.37 -7.26 -20.69
N VAL A 326 -6.22 -6.31 -20.28
CA VAL A 326 -6.01 -5.52 -19.04
C VAL A 326 -6.58 -6.27 -17.83
N PHE A 327 -6.59 -5.63 -16.67
CA PHE A 327 -7.16 -6.17 -15.43
C PHE A 327 -8.35 -5.32 -14.97
N PRO A 328 -9.37 -5.93 -14.33
CA PRO A 328 -10.36 -5.20 -13.57
C PRO A 328 -9.78 -4.82 -12.20
N ASP A 329 -10.27 -3.73 -11.61
CA ASP A 329 -9.91 -3.35 -10.24
C ASP A 329 -10.24 -4.45 -9.22
N TRP A 330 -11.32 -5.21 -9.45
CA TRP A 330 -11.74 -6.30 -8.56
C TRP A 330 -12.24 -7.51 -9.35
N SER A 331 -11.87 -8.72 -8.89
CA SER A 331 -12.25 -9.98 -9.53
C SER A 331 -12.68 -11.06 -8.55
N ASP A 332 -13.53 -12.00 -9.00
CA ASP A 332 -13.90 -13.20 -8.26
C ASP A 332 -12.85 -14.31 -8.42
N GLY A 333 -12.96 -15.41 -7.66
CA GLY A 333 -12.05 -16.55 -7.79
C GLY A 333 -12.04 -17.26 -9.16
N ALA A 334 -13.00 -16.98 -10.03
CA ALA A 334 -13.03 -17.46 -11.42
C ALA A 334 -12.38 -16.48 -12.40
N GLY A 335 -11.90 -15.33 -11.92
CA GLY A 335 -11.21 -14.31 -12.70
C GLY A 335 -12.15 -13.33 -13.41
N ASN A 336 -13.44 -13.32 -13.09
CA ASN A 336 -14.39 -12.36 -13.64
C ASN A 336 -14.40 -11.08 -12.81
N ALA A 337 -14.59 -9.93 -13.46
CA ALA A 337 -14.82 -8.68 -12.75
C ALA A 337 -16.04 -8.79 -11.82
N ILE A 338 -15.88 -8.40 -10.55
CA ILE A 338 -16.94 -8.41 -9.56
C ILE A 338 -16.94 -7.13 -8.73
N LYS A 339 -18.12 -6.65 -8.37
CA LYS A 339 -18.25 -5.49 -7.48
C LYS A 339 -17.81 -5.89 -6.06
N PRO A 340 -16.87 -5.17 -5.44
CA PRO A 340 -16.46 -5.46 -4.07
C PRO A 340 -17.54 -5.05 -3.07
N ALA A 341 -17.64 -5.81 -1.98
CA ALA A 341 -18.64 -5.59 -0.94
C ALA A 341 -18.36 -4.33 -0.09
N ASN A 342 -17.15 -3.78 -0.14
CA ASN A 342 -16.75 -2.55 0.54
C ASN A 342 -17.29 -1.28 -0.18
N GLY A 343 -17.76 -1.40 -1.43
CA GLY A 343 -18.33 -0.28 -2.16
C GLY A 343 -17.31 0.72 -2.74
N SER A 344 -16.01 0.42 -2.70
CA SER A 344 -14.95 1.30 -3.23
C SER A 344 -14.96 1.46 -4.76
N ALA A 345 -15.55 0.52 -5.49
CA ALA A 345 -15.53 0.53 -6.96
C ALA A 345 -16.92 0.26 -7.55
N ASN A 346 -17.97 0.82 -6.94
CA ASN A 346 -19.38 0.50 -7.24
C ASN A 346 -19.74 0.52 -8.74
N THR A 347 -19.16 1.46 -9.51
CA THR A 347 -19.42 1.64 -10.94
C THR A 347 -18.16 1.60 -11.80
N THR A 348 -17.06 1.08 -11.26
CA THR A 348 -15.73 1.09 -11.92
C THR A 348 -14.96 -0.21 -11.74
N TYR A 349 -15.46 -1.16 -10.94
CA TYR A 349 -14.75 -2.39 -10.56
C TYR A 349 -14.24 -3.24 -11.74
N TRP A 350 -14.85 -3.12 -12.92
CA TRP A 350 -14.48 -3.85 -14.13
C TRP A 350 -13.42 -3.14 -15.00
N GLN A 351 -12.92 -1.98 -14.58
CA GLN A 351 -11.98 -1.18 -15.35
C GLN A 351 -10.56 -1.36 -14.82
N PHE A 352 -9.58 -1.19 -15.72
CA PHE A 352 -8.21 -0.87 -15.34
C PHE A 352 -8.20 0.58 -14.84
N ASN A 353 -8.35 0.77 -13.54
CA ASN A 353 -8.56 2.07 -12.93
C ASN A 353 -7.71 2.20 -11.64
N LYS A 354 -8.26 2.64 -10.52
CA LYS A 354 -7.46 3.10 -9.35
C LYS A 354 -6.80 1.94 -8.61
N GLU A 355 -7.32 0.73 -8.71
CA GLU A 355 -6.63 -0.46 -8.20
C GLU A 355 -5.57 -0.91 -9.22
N SER A 356 -6.04 -1.25 -10.42
CA SER A 356 -5.22 -1.91 -11.44
C SER A 356 -4.02 -1.07 -11.91
N VAL A 357 -4.07 0.26 -11.77
CA VAL A 357 -2.94 1.15 -12.12
C VAL A 357 -1.67 0.86 -11.33
N ARG A 358 -1.74 0.12 -10.21
CA ARG A 358 -0.57 -0.32 -9.43
C ARG A 358 0.06 -1.62 -9.95
N ILE A 359 -0.70 -2.44 -10.68
CA ILE A 359 -0.25 -3.75 -11.18
C ILE A 359 1.06 -3.65 -11.98
N PRO A 360 1.22 -2.72 -12.94
CA PRO A 360 2.46 -2.65 -13.71
C PRO A 360 3.70 -2.42 -12.86
N TRP A 361 3.62 -1.61 -11.78
CA TRP A 361 4.74 -1.42 -10.86
C TRP A 361 5.11 -2.73 -10.14
N ARG A 362 4.12 -3.39 -9.53
CA ARG A 362 4.32 -4.65 -8.79
C ARG A 362 5.05 -5.70 -9.63
N ILE A 363 4.56 -5.90 -10.86
CA ILE A 363 5.08 -6.92 -11.77
C ILE A 363 6.39 -6.49 -12.43
N ALA A 364 6.54 -5.21 -12.78
CA ALA A 364 7.79 -4.68 -13.32
C ALA A 364 8.93 -4.76 -12.32
N TRP A 365 8.66 -4.57 -11.03
CA TRP A 365 9.66 -4.76 -9.98
C TRP A 365 10.17 -6.20 -9.95
N ASP A 366 9.27 -7.19 -9.99
CA ASP A 366 9.69 -8.60 -10.04
C ASP A 366 10.52 -8.92 -11.28
N TYR A 367 10.07 -8.46 -12.44
CA TYR A 367 10.80 -8.65 -13.69
C TYR A 367 12.17 -7.96 -13.66
N TYR A 368 12.25 -6.75 -13.07
CA TYR A 368 13.50 -6.01 -12.96
C TYR A 368 14.55 -6.77 -12.14
N TRP A 369 14.15 -7.38 -11.02
CA TRP A 369 15.06 -8.12 -10.13
C TRP A 369 15.34 -9.55 -10.58
N TYR A 370 14.33 -10.25 -11.07
CA TYR A 370 14.38 -11.70 -11.25
C TYR A 370 14.16 -12.17 -12.69
N GLN A 371 13.72 -11.27 -13.59
CA GLN A 371 13.45 -11.58 -15.00
C GLN A 371 12.50 -12.77 -15.16
N ASP A 372 11.54 -12.93 -14.25
CA ASP A 372 10.57 -14.04 -14.27
C ASP A 372 9.74 -13.99 -15.55
N THR A 373 9.67 -15.11 -16.26
CA THR A 373 8.98 -15.20 -17.55
C THR A 373 7.46 -15.03 -17.42
N ARG A 374 6.89 -15.25 -16.23
CA ARG A 374 5.47 -14.96 -15.95
C ARG A 374 5.22 -13.47 -15.81
N ALA A 375 6.14 -12.74 -15.16
CA ALA A 375 6.10 -11.29 -15.11
C ALA A 375 6.23 -10.68 -16.52
N LEU A 376 7.16 -11.21 -17.34
CA LEU A 376 7.30 -10.86 -18.75
C LEU A 376 5.98 -11.04 -19.51
N ALA A 377 5.29 -12.17 -19.36
CA ALA A 377 4.04 -12.45 -20.06
C ALA A 377 2.93 -11.46 -19.71
N VAL A 378 2.76 -11.15 -18.41
CA VAL A 378 1.76 -10.18 -17.93
C VAL A 378 2.05 -8.78 -18.49
N LEU A 379 3.29 -8.31 -18.35
CA LEU A 379 3.71 -6.98 -18.80
C LEU A 379 3.66 -6.85 -20.33
N SER A 380 4.05 -7.90 -21.08
CA SER A 380 3.98 -7.91 -22.54
C SER A 380 2.55 -7.80 -23.05
N THR A 381 1.61 -8.47 -22.39
CA THR A 381 0.18 -8.40 -22.73
C THR A 381 -0.35 -6.97 -22.52
N LEU A 382 -0.05 -6.36 -21.36
CA LEU A 382 -0.41 -4.97 -21.08
C LEU A 382 0.25 -4.00 -22.05
N ASN A 383 1.55 -4.16 -22.34
CA ASN A 383 2.30 -3.30 -23.24
C ASN A 383 1.77 -3.38 -24.68
N SER A 384 1.47 -4.59 -25.16
CA SER A 384 0.89 -4.80 -26.49
C SER A 384 -0.48 -4.14 -26.60
N PHE A 385 -1.31 -4.26 -25.56
CA PHE A 385 -2.62 -3.61 -25.50
C PHE A 385 -2.49 -2.08 -25.60
N ILE A 386 -1.70 -1.45 -24.71
CA ILE A 386 -1.62 0.01 -24.69
C ILE A 386 -0.88 0.56 -25.90
N SER A 387 0.18 -0.11 -26.37
CA SER A 387 0.90 0.30 -27.58
C SER A 387 -0.02 0.31 -28.79
N LYS A 388 -0.94 -0.65 -28.91
CA LYS A 388 -1.94 -0.66 -29.97
C LYS A 388 -2.93 0.51 -29.84
N LYS A 389 -3.46 0.75 -28.63
CA LYS A 389 -4.40 1.86 -28.38
C LYS A 389 -3.76 3.23 -28.64
N ALA A 390 -2.48 3.37 -28.34
CA ALA A 390 -1.71 4.59 -28.49
C ALA A 390 -0.98 4.71 -29.85
N SER A 391 -1.22 3.80 -30.80
CA SER A 391 -0.52 3.74 -32.09
C SER A 391 1.02 3.79 -31.97
N GLY A 392 1.56 3.15 -30.93
CA GLY A 392 2.99 3.10 -30.61
C GLY A 392 3.56 4.36 -29.94
N ASN A 393 2.75 5.37 -29.64
CA ASN A 393 3.19 6.63 -29.04
C ASN A 393 2.90 6.67 -27.52
N PRO A 394 3.90 6.55 -26.64
CA PRO A 394 3.69 6.61 -25.19
C PRO A 394 3.36 8.01 -24.64
N ASN A 395 3.19 9.02 -25.50
CA ASN A 395 2.69 10.35 -25.13
C ASN A 395 1.26 10.60 -25.59
N ASP A 396 0.58 9.58 -26.13
CA ASP A 396 -0.80 9.69 -26.60
C ASP A 396 -1.81 9.77 -25.45
N MET A 397 -2.96 10.42 -25.69
CA MET A 397 -4.05 10.52 -24.72
C MET A 397 -4.75 9.18 -24.45
N ALA A 398 -4.50 8.15 -25.25
CA ALA A 398 -4.89 6.77 -24.97
C ALA A 398 -4.44 6.31 -23.56
N LEU A 399 -3.29 6.77 -23.08
CA LEU A 399 -2.80 6.41 -21.74
C LEU A 399 -3.68 6.97 -20.60
N ALA A 400 -4.55 7.96 -20.88
CA ALA A 400 -5.45 8.55 -19.90
C ALA A 400 -6.80 7.83 -19.77
N VAL A 401 -7.00 6.72 -20.50
CA VAL A 401 -8.25 5.98 -20.56
C VAL A 401 -8.29 4.88 -19.50
N ASN A 402 -9.42 4.81 -18.78
CA ASN A 402 -9.78 3.67 -17.95
C ASN A 402 -10.37 2.61 -18.86
N TYR A 403 -9.53 1.64 -19.22
CA TYR A 403 -9.90 0.58 -20.15
C TYR A 403 -10.75 -0.47 -19.46
N SER A 404 -11.81 -0.91 -20.13
CA SER A 404 -12.64 -1.97 -19.61
C SER A 404 -11.96 -3.34 -19.76
N TRP A 405 -11.96 -4.12 -18.69
CA TRP A 405 -11.59 -5.53 -18.74
C TRP A 405 -12.56 -6.35 -19.60
N ASN A 406 -13.85 -5.98 -19.59
CA ASN A 406 -14.88 -6.62 -20.41
C ASN A 406 -15.88 -5.58 -20.93
N LEU A 407 -15.83 -5.34 -22.24
CA LEU A 407 -16.69 -4.36 -22.93
C LEU A 407 -18.19 -4.71 -22.87
N ALA A 408 -18.56 -5.96 -22.57
CA ALA A 408 -19.95 -6.34 -22.33
C ALA A 408 -20.47 -5.90 -20.95
N VAL A 409 -19.58 -5.69 -19.97
CA VAL A 409 -19.92 -5.18 -18.63
C VAL A 409 -19.98 -3.65 -18.63
N GLY A 410 -19.04 -3.00 -19.30
CA GLY A 410 -19.05 -1.55 -19.48
C GLY A 410 -18.00 -1.07 -20.48
N ALA A 411 -18.21 0.13 -21.04
CA ALA A 411 -17.30 0.71 -22.02
C ALA A 411 -16.00 1.24 -21.40
N ASP A 412 -14.99 1.43 -22.26
CA ASP A 412 -13.83 2.28 -21.96
C ASP A 412 -14.31 3.68 -21.56
N TYR A 413 -13.69 4.28 -20.55
CA TYR A 413 -14.09 5.59 -20.02
C TYR A 413 -12.89 6.52 -19.84
N THR A 414 -13.07 7.79 -20.17
CA THR A 414 -12.13 8.83 -19.76
C THR A 414 -12.82 10.17 -19.62
N SER A 415 -12.46 10.90 -18.56
CA SER A 415 -12.78 12.33 -18.37
C SER A 415 -11.52 13.19 -18.35
N ASN A 416 -10.36 12.59 -18.60
CA ASN A 416 -9.06 13.23 -18.43
C ASN A 416 -8.70 14.03 -19.69
N THR A 417 -8.33 15.29 -19.51
CA THR A 417 -7.82 16.16 -20.59
C THR A 417 -6.29 16.12 -20.71
N VAL A 418 -5.63 15.47 -19.74
CA VAL A 418 -4.18 15.21 -19.70
C VAL A 418 -3.95 13.79 -19.19
N VAL A 419 -2.85 13.13 -19.56
CA VAL A 419 -2.51 11.81 -18.99
C VAL A 419 -2.06 11.98 -17.53
N PRO A 420 -2.81 11.46 -16.54
CA PRO A 420 -2.41 11.54 -15.14
C PRO A 420 -1.09 10.80 -14.88
N SER A 421 -0.31 11.26 -13.90
CA SER A 421 1.07 10.78 -13.68
C SER A 421 1.14 9.29 -13.36
N GLN A 422 0.23 8.78 -12.55
CA GLN A 422 0.16 7.38 -12.15
C GLN A 422 -0.21 6.45 -13.32
N TRP A 423 -1.14 6.86 -14.19
CA TRP A 423 -1.45 6.11 -15.42
C TRP A 423 -0.29 6.11 -16.40
N TYR A 424 0.35 7.27 -16.56
CA TYR A 424 1.53 7.39 -17.41
C TYR A 424 2.64 6.45 -16.93
N GLY A 425 2.98 6.49 -15.63
CA GLY A 425 3.97 5.61 -15.00
C GLY A 425 3.63 4.13 -15.15
N ALA A 426 2.36 3.77 -14.93
CA ALA A 426 1.86 2.40 -15.08
C ALA A 426 2.09 1.86 -16.49
N TRP A 427 1.65 2.59 -17.52
CA TRP A 427 1.86 2.19 -18.91
C TRP A 427 3.33 2.23 -19.31
N CYS A 428 4.13 3.12 -18.73
CA CYS A 428 5.59 3.14 -18.89
C CYS A 428 6.23 1.84 -18.44
N ALA A 429 5.88 1.38 -17.24
CA ALA A 429 6.48 0.21 -16.61
C ALA A 429 6.24 -1.07 -17.40
N THR A 430 5.15 -1.16 -18.17
CA THR A 430 4.90 -2.31 -19.06
C THR A 430 6.00 -2.51 -20.12
N GLY A 431 6.69 -1.44 -20.53
CA GLY A 431 7.73 -1.50 -21.55
C GLY A 431 9.04 -2.15 -21.11
N ILE A 432 9.27 -2.29 -19.80
CA ILE A 432 10.48 -2.93 -19.24
C ILE A 432 10.65 -4.36 -19.75
N ALA A 433 9.53 -5.00 -20.09
CA ALA A 433 9.42 -6.38 -20.54
C ALA A 433 9.54 -6.49 -22.08
N GLY A 434 10.66 -6.01 -22.63
CA GLY A 434 11.04 -6.28 -24.03
C GLY A 434 10.63 -5.23 -25.07
N ASN A 435 10.09 -4.07 -24.68
CA ASN A 435 9.81 -2.96 -25.60
C ASN A 435 10.68 -1.73 -25.28
N ALA A 436 11.97 -1.83 -25.64
CA ALA A 436 12.96 -0.81 -25.32
C ALA A 436 12.63 0.58 -25.91
N THR A 437 12.04 0.65 -27.11
CA THR A 437 11.65 1.92 -27.75
C THR A 437 10.53 2.63 -26.99
N TRP A 438 9.49 1.88 -26.59
CA TRP A 438 8.43 2.38 -25.72
C TRP A 438 9.00 2.86 -24.39
N LEU A 439 9.80 2.00 -23.72
CA LEU A 439 10.39 2.29 -22.43
C LEU A 439 11.25 3.56 -22.47
N SER A 440 12.11 3.71 -23.49
CA SER A 440 12.99 4.87 -23.63
C SER A 440 12.22 6.18 -23.84
N THR A 441 11.22 6.15 -24.73
CA THR A 441 10.40 7.35 -25.03
C THR A 441 9.56 7.73 -23.83
N CYS A 442 8.91 6.74 -23.21
CA CYS A 442 8.07 6.95 -22.05
C CYS A 442 8.87 7.41 -20.82
N THR A 443 10.03 6.82 -20.53
CA THR A 443 10.85 7.23 -19.36
C THR A 443 11.27 8.69 -19.45
N THR A 444 11.52 9.19 -20.67
CA THR A 444 11.78 10.62 -20.89
C THR A 444 10.60 11.50 -20.47
N GLY A 445 9.37 11.12 -20.85
CA GLY A 445 8.16 11.84 -20.45
C GLY A 445 7.80 11.67 -18.97
N LEU A 446 8.12 10.52 -18.37
CA LEU A 446 7.97 10.28 -16.93
C LEU A 446 8.89 11.21 -16.13
N ASN A 447 10.14 11.35 -16.57
CA ASN A 447 11.16 12.22 -15.96
C ASN A 447 10.83 13.71 -16.08
N ALA A 448 9.95 14.09 -17.02
CA ALA A 448 9.46 15.45 -17.17
C ALA A 448 8.23 15.76 -16.28
N LYS A 449 7.60 14.75 -15.67
CA LYS A 449 6.48 14.95 -14.74
C LYS A 449 7.02 15.25 -13.35
N VAL A 450 6.24 15.98 -12.56
CA VAL A 450 6.53 16.28 -11.15
C VAL A 450 5.28 16.00 -10.30
N PRO A 451 5.43 15.68 -9.01
CA PRO A 451 4.32 15.65 -8.07
C PRO A 451 3.49 16.93 -8.15
N SER A 452 2.17 16.80 -8.08
CA SER A 452 1.24 17.94 -8.20
C SER A 452 1.14 18.75 -6.91
N LEU A 453 1.41 18.13 -5.76
CA LEU A 453 1.47 18.76 -4.43
C LEU A 453 0.18 19.52 -4.08
N THR A 454 -0.95 18.85 -4.27
CA THR A 454 -2.29 19.36 -3.94
C THR A 454 -2.91 18.51 -2.85
N THR A 455 -3.96 19.02 -2.19
CA THR A 455 -4.66 18.25 -1.15
C THR A 455 -5.33 16.99 -1.67
N GLN A 456 -5.49 16.81 -2.99
CA GLN A 456 -6.12 15.65 -3.62
C GLN A 456 -5.12 14.73 -4.36
N SER A 457 -3.81 15.02 -4.30
CA SER A 457 -2.83 14.35 -5.17
C SER A 457 -1.98 13.29 -4.46
N TYR A 458 -2.31 12.88 -3.23
CA TYR A 458 -1.52 11.87 -2.52
C TYR A 458 -1.29 10.64 -3.41
N PHE A 459 -2.37 10.08 -3.98
CA PHE A 459 -2.32 8.84 -4.74
C PHE A 459 -1.54 9.00 -6.04
N SER A 460 -1.77 10.09 -6.78
CA SER A 460 -1.04 10.37 -8.03
C SER A 460 0.45 10.66 -7.80
N ASP A 461 0.78 11.34 -6.71
CA ASP A 461 2.14 11.81 -6.42
C ASP A 461 3.00 10.68 -5.85
N ILE A 462 2.43 9.85 -4.97
CA ILE A 462 3.16 8.70 -4.42
C ILE A 462 3.43 7.65 -5.49
N LEU A 463 2.46 7.36 -6.37
CA LEU A 463 2.66 6.42 -7.47
C LEU A 463 3.60 6.97 -8.54
N LEU A 464 3.56 8.26 -8.88
CA LEU A 464 4.57 8.87 -9.74
C LEU A 464 5.98 8.65 -9.17
N THR A 465 6.13 8.87 -7.87
CA THR A 465 7.41 8.71 -7.18
C THR A 465 7.86 7.24 -7.21
N MET A 466 6.95 6.31 -6.97
CA MET A 466 7.20 4.87 -7.02
C MET A 466 7.63 4.38 -8.41
N TYR A 467 6.87 4.76 -9.45
CA TYR A 467 7.20 4.45 -10.84
C TYR A 467 8.52 5.07 -11.26
N SER A 468 8.77 6.33 -10.87
CA SER A 468 10.04 7.00 -11.15
C SER A 468 11.20 6.27 -10.48
N ALA A 469 11.06 5.87 -9.22
CA ALA A 469 12.10 5.14 -8.49
C ALA A 469 12.44 3.79 -9.15
N LEU A 470 11.46 3.01 -9.59
CA LEU A 470 11.71 1.78 -10.32
C LEU A 470 12.39 2.04 -11.68
N LEU A 471 11.79 2.89 -12.52
CA LEU A 471 12.20 3.06 -13.92
C LEU A 471 13.49 3.88 -14.08
N ASN A 472 13.89 4.62 -13.03
CA ASN A 472 15.18 5.30 -12.96
C ASN A 472 16.24 4.52 -12.15
N GLY A 473 15.96 3.28 -11.74
CA GLY A 473 16.97 2.38 -11.18
C GLY A 473 17.31 2.59 -9.71
N LEU A 474 16.43 3.20 -8.92
CA LEU A 474 16.59 3.24 -7.45
C LEU A 474 16.22 1.93 -6.77
N PHE A 475 15.44 1.07 -7.44
CA PHE A 475 14.98 -0.22 -6.90
C PHE A 475 16.12 -1.24 -6.92
N VAL A 476 17.20 -0.99 -6.19
CA VAL A 476 18.37 -1.88 -6.13
C VAL A 476 18.12 -2.95 -5.07
N ARG A 477 18.30 -4.21 -5.45
CA ARG A 477 18.24 -5.36 -4.54
C ARG A 477 19.43 -5.31 -3.57
N PRO A 478 19.20 -5.37 -2.24
CA PRO A 478 20.30 -5.43 -1.28
C PRO A 478 21.07 -6.76 -1.40
N ALA A 479 22.32 -6.77 -0.94
CA ALA A 479 23.08 -8.01 -0.86
C ALA A 479 22.42 -8.99 0.12
N GLY A 480 22.42 -10.28 -0.23
CA GLY A 480 21.80 -11.33 0.59
C GLY A 480 20.34 -11.65 0.24
N VAL A 481 19.75 -10.94 -0.73
CA VAL A 481 18.46 -11.25 -1.37
C VAL A 481 18.65 -11.88 -2.73
#